data_AF-A0A2Z4U748-F1
#
_entry.id   AF-A0A2Z4U748-F1
#
_cell.length_a   1.000
_cell.length_b   1.000
_cell.length_c   1.000
_cell.angle_alpha   90.00
_cell.angle_beta   90.00
_cell.angle_gamma   90.00
#
_symmetry.space_group_name_H-M   'P 1'
#
loop_
_entity.id
_entity.type
_entity.pdbx_description
1 polymer ?
#
loop_
_entity_poly.entity_id
_entity_poly.type
_entity_poly.pdbx_seq_one_letter_code
_entity_poly.pdbx_strand_id
1 'polypeptide(L)'
;MIIFQTENSHLRRKRADFSIRFAGNLWCFFWKRNDNISMWEQIEEITAEGKRKKEKFRFFYTRKKENETLAICLYRCFKAYETAFYTGEIHKEARNQSYNYEKGELPIPDLHEAIDYLAQEGDVSRIELLMRKALDRAFEEKKTVIDICSMIFDIFISLKIYLTKSCQEEALKIFRRMSIWTFLCCGTREELYDFVYKELKELQDFLETRKEGHENYYIVKVAKTYTKENYKNPNLSLQEVADAVGISRTYFSTVFRDLTGEKYWDYLYGLPY
;
A
#
# COMPACT_ATOMS: atom_id res chain seq x y z
N MET A 1 -13.18 -14.72 -8.10
CA MET A 1 -14.56 -14.53 -7.62
C MET A 1 -14.67 -13.07 -7.18
N ILE A 2 -15.14 -12.19 -8.06
CA ILE A 2 -15.25 -10.75 -7.75
C ILE A 2 -16.57 -10.58 -7.00
N ILE A 3 -16.49 -10.49 -5.67
CA ILE A 3 -17.64 -10.34 -4.79
C ILE A 3 -18.08 -8.88 -4.89
N PHE A 4 -19.29 -8.66 -5.40
CA PHE A 4 -19.96 -7.37 -5.40
C PHE A 4 -20.41 -7.06 -3.96
N GLN A 5 -19.72 -6.16 -3.27
CA GLN A 5 -20.21 -5.62 -2.00
C GLN A 5 -21.04 -4.37 -2.31
N THR A 6 -22.34 -4.56 -2.53
CA THR A 6 -23.31 -3.47 -2.56
C THR A 6 -23.57 -3.00 -1.14
N GLU A 7 -22.73 -2.10 -0.62
CA GLU A 7 -23.05 -1.35 0.60
C GLU A 7 -23.61 0.02 0.24
N ASN A 8 -24.93 0.13 0.42
CA ASN A 8 -25.74 1.32 0.69
C ASN A 8 -25.23 2.68 0.20
N SER A 9 -25.81 3.15 -0.91
CA SER A 9 -26.16 4.55 -1.05
C SER A 9 -27.44 4.70 -1.88
N HIS A 10 -28.51 5.13 -1.20
CA HIS A 10 -29.78 5.74 -1.60
C HIS A 10 -30.02 6.24 -3.05
N LEU A 11 -29.69 5.49 -4.09
CA LEU A 11 -30.23 5.73 -5.44
C LEU A 11 -31.48 4.87 -5.64
N ARG A 12 -32.59 5.35 -5.06
CA ARG A 12 -33.93 4.80 -5.29
C ARG A 12 -34.27 4.92 -6.79
N ARG A 13 -34.37 3.76 -7.43
CA ARG A 13 -35.31 3.38 -8.51
C ARG A 13 -35.87 4.53 -9.37
N LYS A 14 -35.39 4.60 -10.62
CA LYS A 14 -36.20 4.61 -11.86
C LYS A 14 -35.24 4.50 -13.06
N ARG A 15 -35.31 3.36 -13.79
CA ARG A 15 -34.67 3.06 -15.09
C ARG A 15 -33.26 3.64 -15.32
N ALA A 16 -32.22 2.87 -15.01
CA ALA A 16 -30.90 3.06 -15.60
C ALA A 16 -30.40 1.67 -16.01
N ASP A 17 -30.16 1.45 -17.31
CA ASP A 17 -29.79 0.14 -17.88
C ASP A 17 -28.31 -0.27 -17.62
N PHE A 18 -27.92 -0.11 -16.34
CA PHE A 18 -26.80 -0.64 -15.55
C PHE A 18 -25.48 0.18 -15.49
N SER A 19 -25.25 0.87 -14.37
CA SER A 19 -23.94 1.36 -13.93
C SER A 19 -23.41 0.51 -12.76
N ILE A 20 -22.10 0.32 -12.68
CA ILE A 20 -21.44 -0.48 -11.63
C ILE A 20 -20.29 0.33 -11.03
N ARG A 21 -20.32 0.48 -9.71
CA ARG A 21 -19.23 1.04 -8.91
C ARG A 21 -18.44 -0.12 -8.32
N PHE A 22 -17.15 -0.21 -8.62
CA PHE A 22 -16.32 -1.32 -8.15
C PHE A 22 -15.83 -1.11 -6.71
N ALA A 23 -15.57 0.14 -6.31
CA ALA A 23 -15.37 0.64 -4.94
C ALA A 23 -14.87 2.10 -5.04
N GLY A 24 -15.22 2.96 -4.07
CA GLY A 24 -14.69 4.33 -4.03
C GLY A 24 -14.93 5.12 -5.32
N ASN A 25 -13.89 5.55 -6.01
CA ASN A 25 -14.01 6.46 -7.16
C ASN A 25 -13.87 5.79 -8.54
N LEU A 26 -13.87 4.46 -8.59
CA LEU A 26 -13.81 3.69 -9.84
C LEU A 26 -15.20 3.23 -10.28
N TRP A 27 -15.63 3.71 -11.44
CA TRP A 27 -16.94 3.44 -12.03
C TRP A 27 -16.78 2.77 -13.40
N CYS A 28 -17.57 1.70 -13.65
CA CYS A 28 -17.80 1.20 -15.00
C CYS A 28 -19.28 1.32 -15.40
N PHE A 29 -19.54 1.85 -16.60
CA PHE A 29 -20.89 1.97 -17.14
C PHE A 29 -21.17 0.92 -18.21
N PHE A 30 -22.38 0.34 -18.14
CA PHE A 30 -22.93 -0.60 -19.12
C PHE A 30 -24.23 -0.04 -19.68
N TRP A 31 -24.56 -0.36 -20.93
CA TRP A 31 -25.81 0.09 -21.52
C TRP A 31 -26.33 -0.88 -22.57
N LYS A 32 -27.67 -0.99 -22.63
CA LYS A 32 -28.46 -1.67 -23.65
C LYS A 32 -29.26 -0.63 -24.43
N ARG A 33 -29.42 -0.83 -25.74
CA ARG A 33 -29.68 0.17 -26.80
C ARG A 33 -30.85 1.18 -26.67
N ASN A 34 -31.61 1.22 -25.58
CA ASN A 34 -32.78 2.10 -25.41
C ASN A 34 -32.79 2.75 -24.02
N ASP A 35 -32.54 4.07 -23.91
CA ASP A 35 -33.35 5.01 -23.12
C ASP A 35 -32.66 6.39 -22.92
N ASN A 36 -33.52 7.39 -22.67
CA ASN A 36 -33.40 8.85 -22.85
C ASN A 36 -32.40 9.65 -21.97
N ILE A 37 -31.34 9.05 -21.45
CA ILE A 37 -30.27 9.78 -20.75
C ILE A 37 -28.93 9.37 -21.37
N SER A 38 -28.19 10.33 -21.90
CA SER A 38 -26.89 10.09 -22.50
C SER A 38 -25.90 9.65 -21.41
N MET A 39 -25.04 8.67 -21.70
CA MET A 39 -23.93 8.26 -20.82
C MET A 39 -23.11 9.47 -20.33
N TRP A 40 -23.01 10.49 -21.19
CA TRP A 40 -22.35 11.75 -20.88
C TRP A 40 -23.02 12.50 -19.74
N GLU A 41 -24.35 12.53 -19.68
CA GLU A 41 -25.08 13.20 -18.60
C GLU A 41 -24.85 12.52 -17.24
N GLN A 42 -24.79 11.18 -17.22
CA GLN A 42 -24.46 10.43 -16.00
C GLN A 42 -23.00 10.66 -15.56
N ILE A 43 -22.06 10.64 -16.51
CA ILE A 43 -20.65 10.92 -16.23
C ILE A 43 -20.50 12.36 -15.70
N GLU A 44 -21.18 13.33 -16.31
CA GLU A 44 -21.15 14.74 -15.90
C GLU A 44 -21.72 14.92 -14.50
N GLU A 45 -22.84 14.27 -14.17
CA GLU A 45 -23.45 14.33 -12.84
C GLU A 45 -22.50 13.80 -11.76
N ILE A 46 -21.91 12.62 -11.97
CA ILE A 46 -20.96 12.01 -11.02
C ILE A 46 -19.67 12.83 -10.95
N THR A 47 -19.19 13.34 -12.09
CA THR A 47 -18.01 14.23 -12.13
C THR A 47 -18.26 15.53 -11.37
N ALA A 48 -19.45 16.12 -11.52
CA ALA A 48 -19.85 17.32 -10.78
C ALA A 48 -19.93 17.06 -9.28
N GLU A 49 -20.45 15.90 -8.88
CA GLU A 49 -20.43 15.46 -7.47
C GLU A 49 -18.99 15.31 -6.94
N GLY A 50 -18.09 14.75 -7.74
CA GLY A 50 -16.67 14.58 -7.38
C GLY A 50 -15.96 15.90 -7.19
N LYS A 51 -16.20 16.86 -8.09
CA LYS A 51 -15.68 18.23 -7.94
C LYS A 51 -16.14 18.85 -6.63
N ARG A 52 -17.41 18.69 -6.23
CA ARG A 52 -17.92 19.18 -4.93
C ARG A 52 -17.22 18.54 -3.74
N LYS A 53 -16.86 17.25 -3.83
CA LYS A 53 -16.20 16.47 -2.77
C LYS A 53 -14.67 16.48 -2.82
N LYS A 54 -14.06 17.18 -3.81
CA LYS A 54 -12.62 17.09 -4.12
C LYS A 54 -12.15 15.65 -4.39
N GLU A 55 -13.04 14.83 -4.94
CA GLU A 55 -12.80 13.45 -5.31
C GLU A 55 -12.54 13.34 -6.82
N LYS A 56 -11.47 12.65 -7.20
CA LYS A 56 -11.22 12.31 -8.61
C LYS A 56 -11.92 11.00 -8.95
N PHE A 57 -12.75 10.99 -9.97
CA PHE A 57 -13.43 9.80 -10.48
C PHE A 57 -12.78 9.28 -11.77
N ARG A 58 -12.70 7.96 -11.89
CA ARG A 58 -12.33 7.28 -13.14
C ARG A 58 -13.53 6.52 -13.69
N PHE A 59 -13.73 6.70 -14.98
CA PHE A 59 -14.84 6.11 -15.70
C PHE A 59 -14.31 5.25 -16.83
N PHE A 60 -14.68 3.98 -16.82
CA PHE A 60 -14.49 3.07 -17.94
C PHE A 60 -15.86 2.68 -18.46
N TYR A 61 -16.01 2.56 -19.76
CA TYR A 61 -17.29 2.14 -20.31
C TYR A 61 -17.09 1.24 -21.51
N THR A 62 -18.03 0.32 -21.68
CA THR A 62 -18.04 -0.57 -22.82
C THR A 62 -19.47 -0.91 -23.18
N ARG A 63 -19.70 -1.08 -24.48
CA ARG A 63 -21.01 -1.49 -24.98
C ARG A 63 -21.12 -3.01 -24.88
N LYS A 64 -22.21 -3.46 -24.25
CA LYS A 64 -22.59 -4.87 -24.27
C LYS A 64 -22.96 -5.27 -25.70
N LYS A 65 -22.25 -6.23 -26.27
CA LYS A 65 -22.59 -6.86 -27.55
C LYS A 65 -23.85 -7.71 -27.39
N GLU A 66 -24.58 -7.89 -28.49
CA GLU A 66 -25.86 -8.60 -28.52
C GLU A 66 -25.73 -10.04 -27.97
N ASN A 67 -24.67 -10.75 -28.39
CA ASN A 67 -24.43 -12.16 -28.07
C ASN A 67 -23.43 -12.40 -26.92
N GLU A 68 -23.08 -11.40 -26.12
CA GLU A 68 -22.16 -11.60 -24.98
C GLU A 68 -22.89 -11.57 -23.63
N THR A 69 -22.35 -12.26 -22.62
CA THR A 69 -22.86 -12.18 -21.24
C THR A 69 -22.39 -10.89 -20.56
N LEU A 70 -23.04 -10.49 -19.47
CA LEU A 70 -22.57 -9.35 -18.66
C LEU A 70 -21.15 -9.60 -18.12
N ALA A 71 -20.81 -10.84 -17.75
CA ALA A 71 -19.47 -11.21 -17.30
C ALA A 71 -18.40 -10.96 -18.38
N ILE A 72 -18.69 -11.31 -19.64
CA ILE A 72 -17.78 -11.04 -20.77
C ILE A 72 -17.65 -9.54 -21.02
N CYS A 73 -18.75 -8.80 -20.92
CA CYS A 73 -18.77 -7.34 -21.03
C CYS A 73 -17.92 -6.67 -19.93
N LEU A 74 -18.07 -7.12 -18.68
CA LEU A 74 -17.26 -6.69 -17.52
C LEU A 74 -15.78 -6.98 -17.71
N TYR A 75 -15.45 -8.20 -18.17
CA TYR A 75 -14.07 -8.58 -18.46
C TYR A 75 -13.44 -7.67 -19.51
N ARG A 76 -14.17 -7.32 -20.58
CA ARG A 76 -13.72 -6.35 -21.59
C ARG A 76 -13.53 -4.94 -21.00
N CYS A 77 -14.41 -4.49 -20.11
CA CYS A 77 -14.24 -3.20 -19.40
C CYS A 77 -12.95 -3.21 -18.59
N PHE A 78 -12.71 -4.30 -17.84
CA PHE A 78 -11.51 -4.45 -17.03
C PHE A 78 -10.23 -4.50 -17.87
N LYS A 79 -10.23 -5.22 -19.00
CA LYS A 79 -9.09 -5.25 -19.93
C LYS A 79 -8.77 -3.88 -20.52
N ALA A 80 -9.78 -3.06 -20.78
CA ALA A 80 -9.57 -1.68 -21.22
C ALA A 80 -8.96 -0.81 -20.11
N TYR A 81 -9.38 -1.00 -18.86
CA TYR A 81 -8.74 -0.39 -17.70
C TYR A 81 -7.27 -0.78 -17.59
N GLU A 82 -6.93 -2.07 -17.67
CA GLU A 82 -5.55 -2.53 -17.60
C GLU A 82 -4.70 -1.90 -18.72
N THR A 83 -5.27 -1.86 -19.93
CA THR A 83 -4.60 -1.24 -21.10
C THR A 83 -4.31 0.24 -20.85
N ALA A 84 -5.29 0.99 -20.36
CA ALA A 84 -5.12 2.40 -20.00
C ALA A 84 -4.08 2.58 -18.88
N PHE A 85 -4.07 1.71 -17.88
CA PHE A 85 -3.09 1.72 -16.79
C PHE A 85 -1.65 1.59 -17.32
N TYR A 86 -1.43 0.72 -18.31
CA TYR A 86 -0.09 0.46 -18.86
C TYR A 86 0.36 1.46 -19.91
N THR A 87 -0.57 2.02 -20.68
CA THR A 87 -0.28 2.91 -21.82
C THR A 87 -0.40 4.39 -21.45
N GLY A 88 -1.08 4.71 -20.35
CA GLY A 88 -1.50 6.08 -20.03
C GLY A 88 -2.63 6.59 -20.94
N GLU A 89 -3.01 5.83 -21.97
CA GLU A 89 -4.07 6.21 -22.91
C GLU A 89 -5.43 5.81 -22.37
N ILE A 90 -6.23 6.81 -21.97
CA ILE A 90 -7.63 6.59 -21.60
C ILE A 90 -8.41 6.39 -22.91
N HIS A 91 -8.39 5.16 -23.44
CA HIS A 91 -9.30 4.78 -24.50
C HIS A 91 -10.71 4.75 -23.93
N LYS A 92 -11.44 5.85 -24.14
CA LYS A 92 -12.83 6.01 -23.70
C LYS A 92 -13.72 4.88 -24.23
N GLU A 93 -13.40 4.31 -25.39
CA GLU A 93 -14.01 3.06 -25.85
C GLU A 93 -13.00 1.92 -25.79
N ALA A 94 -13.37 0.80 -25.15
CA ALA A 94 -12.65 -0.46 -25.16
C ALA A 94 -12.55 -1.05 -26.59
N ARG A 95 -11.73 -0.46 -27.45
CA ARG A 95 -11.55 -0.84 -28.86
C ARG A 95 -10.53 -1.96 -28.98
N ASN A 96 -10.93 -3.19 -28.65
CA ASN A 96 -10.30 -4.48 -29.01
C ASN A 96 -8.77 -4.64 -28.88
N GLN A 97 -8.02 -3.66 -28.39
CA GLN A 97 -6.59 -3.75 -28.19
C GLN A 97 -6.36 -4.40 -26.83
N SER A 98 -6.05 -5.69 -26.90
CA SER A 98 -5.57 -6.47 -25.78
C SER A 98 -4.08 -6.17 -25.63
N TYR A 99 -3.71 -5.38 -24.64
CA TYR A 99 -2.32 -5.41 -24.20
C TYR A 99 -2.02 -6.81 -23.63
N ASN A 100 -0.92 -7.42 -24.06
CA ASN A 100 -0.57 -8.78 -23.66
C ASN A 100 0.04 -8.75 -22.26
N TYR A 101 -0.76 -9.14 -21.27
CA TYR A 101 -0.34 -9.33 -19.89
C TYR A 101 -0.07 -10.79 -19.60
N GLU A 102 0.94 -11.05 -18.77
CA GLU A 102 1.20 -12.38 -18.25
C GLU A 102 0.36 -12.64 -17.00
N LYS A 103 -0.41 -13.73 -17.06
CA LYS A 103 -1.16 -14.23 -15.91
C LYS A 103 -0.25 -15.17 -15.13
N GLY A 104 -0.06 -14.94 -13.84
CA GLY A 104 0.75 -15.79 -12.99
C GLY A 104 0.92 -15.18 -11.61
N GLU A 105 1.31 -16.00 -10.63
CA GLU A 105 1.56 -15.51 -9.28
C GLU A 105 2.73 -14.50 -9.32
N LEU A 106 2.49 -13.33 -8.75
CA LEU A 106 3.52 -12.35 -8.43
C LEU A 106 3.83 -12.54 -6.94
N PRO A 107 4.91 -13.25 -6.58
CA PRO A 107 5.18 -13.54 -5.18
C PRO A 107 5.48 -12.25 -4.43
N ILE A 108 5.07 -12.22 -3.16
CA ILE A 108 5.46 -11.15 -2.24
C ILE A 108 7.00 -11.19 -2.13
N PRO A 109 7.69 -10.07 -2.36
CA PRO A 109 9.14 -10.00 -2.15
C PRO A 109 9.48 -10.32 -0.69
N ASP A 110 10.65 -10.92 -0.46
CA ASP A 110 11.09 -11.25 0.90
C ASP A 110 11.31 -9.97 1.72
N LEU A 111 10.47 -9.78 2.75
CA LEU A 111 10.48 -8.59 3.60
C LEU A 111 11.36 -8.73 4.84
N HIS A 112 11.95 -9.88 5.12
CA HIS A 112 12.65 -10.13 6.39
C HIS A 112 13.75 -9.11 6.67
N GLU A 113 14.73 -8.97 5.76
CA GLU A 113 15.84 -8.01 5.93
C GLU A 113 15.34 -6.56 6.06
N ALA A 114 14.33 -6.19 5.27
CA ALA A 114 13.84 -4.83 5.24
C ALA A 114 13.00 -4.47 6.48
N ILE A 115 12.26 -5.43 7.04
CA ILE A 115 11.56 -5.29 8.32
C ILE A 115 12.58 -5.23 9.47
N ASP A 116 13.63 -6.05 9.44
CA ASP A 116 14.68 -6.02 10.47
C ASP A 116 15.39 -4.65 10.48
N TYR A 117 15.69 -4.12 9.30
CA TYR A 117 16.26 -2.78 9.17
C TYR A 117 15.29 -1.70 9.69
N LEU A 118 14.01 -1.78 9.34
CA LEU A 118 12.97 -0.89 9.86
C LEU A 118 12.89 -0.95 11.40
N ALA A 119 13.00 -2.15 11.98
CA ALA A 119 13.01 -2.35 13.43
C ALA A 119 14.23 -1.75 14.12
N GLN A 120 15.39 -1.87 13.50
CA GLN A 120 16.64 -1.42 14.07
C GLN A 120 16.85 0.08 13.95
N GLU A 121 16.56 0.63 12.77
CA GLU A 121 16.91 2.01 12.40
C GLU A 121 15.68 2.94 12.39
N GLY A 122 14.46 2.39 12.38
CA GLY A 122 13.21 3.15 12.25
C GLY A 122 13.14 3.88 10.92
N ASP A 123 13.58 3.23 9.84
CA ASP A 123 13.79 3.83 8.52
C ASP A 123 13.17 2.94 7.43
N VAL A 124 12.36 3.54 6.54
CA VAL A 124 11.60 2.81 5.51
C VAL A 124 12.37 2.61 4.20
N SER A 125 13.58 3.15 4.04
CA SER A 125 14.32 3.18 2.76
C SER A 125 14.53 1.79 2.16
N ARG A 126 14.73 0.76 2.99
CA ARG A 126 14.86 -0.63 2.53
C ARG A 126 13.55 -1.19 2.00
N ILE A 127 12.43 -0.85 2.63
CA ILE A 127 11.08 -1.20 2.18
C ILE A 127 10.76 -0.48 0.88
N GLU A 128 11.06 0.82 0.78
CA GLU A 128 10.88 1.62 -0.44
C GLU A 128 11.66 1.03 -1.62
N LEU A 129 12.95 0.71 -1.42
CA LEU A 129 13.79 0.11 -2.45
C LEU A 129 13.25 -1.24 -2.92
N LEU A 130 12.81 -2.07 -1.98
CA LEU A 130 12.28 -3.40 -2.26
C LEU A 130 10.94 -3.33 -3.02
N MET A 131 10.04 -2.46 -2.57
CA MET A 131 8.76 -2.19 -3.23
C MET A 131 8.97 -1.67 -4.65
N ARG A 132 9.89 -0.71 -4.82
CA ARG A 132 10.24 -0.15 -6.14
C ARG A 132 10.75 -1.24 -7.09
N LYS A 133 11.72 -2.05 -6.65
CA LYS A 133 12.25 -3.17 -7.46
C LYS A 133 11.16 -4.18 -7.83
N ALA A 134 10.25 -4.48 -6.90
CA ALA A 134 9.15 -5.41 -7.15
C ALA A 134 8.17 -4.85 -8.18
N LEU A 135 7.84 -3.56 -8.10
CA LEU A 135 7.01 -2.87 -9.10
C LEU A 135 7.67 -2.80 -10.47
N ASP A 136 8.94 -2.38 -10.53
CA ASP A 136 9.72 -2.29 -11.77
C ASP A 136 9.71 -3.66 -12.48
N ARG A 137 10.05 -4.74 -11.75
CA ARG A 137 9.99 -6.12 -12.27
C ARG A 137 8.60 -6.50 -12.75
N ALA A 138 7.56 -6.24 -11.96
CA ALA A 138 6.20 -6.63 -12.34
C ALA A 138 5.70 -5.90 -13.60
N PHE A 139 6.12 -4.65 -13.80
CA PHE A 139 5.84 -3.90 -15.02
C PHE A 139 6.63 -4.39 -16.23
N GLU A 140 7.92 -4.73 -16.05
CA GLU A 140 8.75 -5.35 -17.08
C GLU A 140 8.18 -6.70 -17.54
N GLU A 141 7.75 -7.53 -16.59
CA GLU A 141 7.10 -8.82 -16.82
C GLU A 141 5.63 -8.69 -17.26
N LYS A 142 5.11 -7.46 -17.38
CA LYS A 142 3.73 -7.16 -17.81
C LYS A 142 2.68 -7.96 -17.03
N LYS A 143 2.84 -8.04 -15.71
CA LYS A 143 1.85 -8.69 -14.82
C LYS A 143 0.49 -8.02 -14.92
N THR A 144 -0.56 -8.69 -14.47
CA THR A 144 -1.89 -8.06 -14.46
C THR A 144 -1.94 -6.97 -13.38
N VAL A 145 -2.80 -5.96 -13.56
CA VAL A 145 -2.90 -4.87 -12.57
C VAL A 145 -3.41 -5.42 -11.23
N ILE A 146 -4.26 -6.45 -11.26
CA ILE A 146 -4.74 -7.12 -10.05
C ILE A 146 -3.58 -7.78 -9.29
N ASP A 147 -2.68 -8.49 -9.98
CA ASP A 147 -1.56 -9.17 -9.33
C ASP A 147 -0.61 -8.15 -8.68
N ILE A 148 -0.35 -7.03 -9.36
CA ILE A 148 0.46 -5.92 -8.84
C ILE A 148 -0.19 -5.30 -7.61
N CYS A 149 -1.47 -4.95 -7.67
CA CYS A 149 -2.20 -4.38 -6.54
C CYS A 149 -2.29 -5.37 -5.36
N SER A 150 -2.37 -6.67 -5.63
CA SER A 150 -2.39 -7.72 -4.59
C SER A 150 -1.04 -7.80 -3.89
N MET A 151 0.07 -7.85 -4.65
CA MET A 151 1.43 -7.84 -4.08
C MET A 151 1.65 -6.60 -3.20
N ILE A 152 1.27 -5.40 -3.66
CA ILE A 152 1.37 -4.18 -2.86
C ILE A 152 0.56 -4.31 -1.57
N PHE A 153 -0.68 -4.77 -1.67
CA PHE A 153 -1.57 -4.94 -0.52
C PHE A 153 -0.98 -5.89 0.52
N ASP A 154 -0.41 -7.01 0.07
CA ASP A 154 0.20 -8.01 0.95
C ASP A 154 1.46 -7.48 1.65
N ILE A 155 2.28 -6.67 0.96
CA ILE A 155 3.42 -5.98 1.59
C ILE A 155 2.92 -5.04 2.69
N PHE A 156 1.90 -4.21 2.41
CA PHE A 156 1.35 -3.30 3.41
C PHE A 156 0.67 -4.02 4.57
N ILE A 157 -0.01 -5.15 4.33
CA ILE A 157 -0.54 -6.02 5.39
C ILE A 157 0.60 -6.53 6.26
N SER A 158 1.68 -7.01 5.65
CA SER A 158 2.86 -7.53 6.37
C SER A 158 3.49 -6.45 7.25
N LEU A 159 3.65 -5.24 6.71
CA LEU A 159 4.10 -4.07 7.45
C LEU A 159 3.14 -3.73 8.59
N LYS A 160 1.83 -3.74 8.35
CA LYS A 160 0.83 -3.44 9.38
C LYS A 160 0.86 -4.46 10.50
N ILE A 161 1.00 -5.74 10.19
CA ILE A 161 1.13 -6.82 11.19
C ILE A 161 2.38 -6.58 12.04
N TYR A 162 3.50 -6.26 11.40
CA TYR A 162 4.74 -5.91 12.10
C TYR A 162 4.55 -4.68 13.02
N LEU A 163 4.05 -3.57 12.49
CA LEU A 163 3.83 -2.34 13.25
C LEU A 163 2.87 -2.55 14.42
N THR A 164 1.83 -3.37 14.26
CA THR A 164 0.89 -3.68 15.35
C THR A 164 1.58 -4.43 16.50
N LYS A 165 2.55 -5.30 16.19
CA LYS A 165 3.36 -6.00 17.21
C LYS A 165 4.33 -5.05 17.92
N SER A 166 4.98 -4.15 17.17
CA SER A 166 6.08 -3.30 17.68
C SER A 166 5.63 -1.93 18.22
N CYS A 167 4.45 -1.44 17.82
CA CYS A 167 3.97 -0.08 18.07
C CYS A 167 2.52 -0.01 18.61
N GLN A 168 1.96 -1.15 19.05
CA GLN A 168 0.66 -1.26 19.73
C GLN A 168 -0.49 -0.47 19.04
N GLU A 169 -1.27 0.34 19.78
CA GLU A 169 -2.50 0.98 19.29
C GLU A 169 -2.25 2.12 18.28
N GLU A 170 -1.06 2.72 18.26
CA GLU A 170 -0.74 3.84 17.38
C GLU A 170 -0.58 3.40 15.92
N ALA A 171 -0.10 2.17 15.71
CA ALA A 171 -0.03 1.52 14.40
C ALA A 171 -1.40 1.36 13.73
N LEU A 172 -2.50 1.36 14.48
CA LEU A 172 -3.86 1.24 13.93
C LEU A 172 -4.27 2.43 13.06
N LYS A 173 -3.57 3.57 13.18
CA LYS A 173 -3.78 4.75 12.35
C LYS A 173 -3.10 4.62 10.98
N ILE A 174 -2.00 3.87 10.91
CA ILE A 174 -1.23 3.64 9.69
C ILE A 174 -1.94 2.58 8.83
N PHE A 175 -2.02 2.84 7.52
CA PHE A 175 -2.70 1.98 6.55
C PHE A 175 -4.16 1.65 6.93
N ARG A 176 -4.88 2.52 7.65
CA ARG A 176 -6.20 2.21 8.23
C ARG A 176 -7.28 1.93 7.18
N ARG A 177 -7.17 2.54 6.01
CA ARG A 177 -8.19 2.47 4.93
C ARG A 177 -7.65 1.86 3.64
N MET A 178 -6.52 1.19 3.73
CA MET A 178 -5.89 0.61 2.56
C MET A 178 -6.63 -0.66 2.16
N SER A 179 -6.99 -0.75 0.89
CA SER A 179 -7.65 -1.91 0.29
C SER A 179 -7.11 -2.09 -1.12
N ILE A 180 -7.26 -3.29 -1.68
CA ILE A 180 -6.89 -3.56 -3.07
C ILE A 180 -7.52 -2.54 -4.04
N TRP A 181 -8.73 -2.08 -3.73
CA TRP A 181 -9.47 -1.10 -4.52
C TRP A 181 -8.84 0.29 -4.53
N THR A 182 -8.16 0.66 -3.45
CA THR A 182 -7.45 1.93 -3.35
C THR A 182 -6.36 2.01 -4.43
N PHE A 183 -5.64 0.91 -4.63
CA PHE A 183 -4.61 0.80 -5.67
C PHE A 183 -5.20 0.71 -7.08
N LEU A 184 -6.31 -0.02 -7.26
CA LEU A 184 -7.00 -0.09 -8.56
C LEU A 184 -7.57 1.27 -9.01
N CYS A 185 -7.72 2.22 -8.10
CA CYS A 185 -8.09 3.60 -8.45
C CYS A 185 -6.92 4.41 -9.03
N CYS A 186 -5.67 3.99 -8.80
CA CYS A 186 -4.53 4.46 -9.58
C CYS A 186 -4.73 3.98 -11.01
N GLY A 187 -4.79 4.90 -11.96
CA GLY A 187 -5.07 4.53 -13.36
C GLY A 187 -3.93 4.82 -14.30
N THR A 188 -2.75 5.08 -13.76
CA THR A 188 -1.45 4.94 -14.45
C THR A 188 -0.44 4.35 -13.47
N ARG A 189 0.72 3.92 -14.00
CA ARG A 189 1.83 3.41 -13.18
C ARG A 189 2.37 4.49 -12.24
N GLU A 190 2.51 5.70 -12.75
CA GLU A 190 3.06 6.86 -12.02
C GLU A 190 2.19 7.18 -10.80
N GLU A 191 0.86 7.19 -10.98
CA GLU A 191 -0.05 7.40 -9.84
C GLU A 191 0.03 6.28 -8.81
N LEU A 192 0.32 5.05 -9.23
CA LEU A 192 0.51 3.94 -8.30
C LEU A 192 1.82 4.09 -7.54
N TYR A 193 2.92 4.47 -8.20
CA TYR A 193 4.19 4.79 -7.53
C TYR A 193 4.03 5.95 -6.54
N ASP A 194 3.41 7.06 -6.96
CA ASP A 194 3.18 8.23 -6.12
C ASP A 194 2.34 7.88 -4.90
N PHE A 195 1.30 7.06 -5.08
CA PHE A 195 0.47 6.59 -3.98
C PHE A 195 1.29 5.76 -2.98
N VAL A 196 2.02 4.75 -3.47
CA VAL A 196 2.82 3.85 -2.63
C VAL A 196 3.90 4.64 -1.87
N TYR A 197 4.60 5.54 -2.56
CA TYR A 197 5.62 6.39 -1.95
C TYR A 197 5.04 7.30 -0.87
N LYS A 198 3.86 7.89 -1.13
CA LYS A 198 3.19 8.73 -0.13
C LYS A 198 2.85 7.93 1.13
N GLU A 199 2.34 6.71 0.99
CA GLU A 199 1.99 5.87 2.15
C GLU A 199 3.22 5.43 2.95
N LEU A 200 4.34 5.13 2.27
CA LEU A 200 5.61 4.83 2.95
C LEU A 200 6.20 6.07 3.62
N LYS A 201 6.04 7.25 3.03
CA LYS A 201 6.42 8.52 3.65
C LYS A 201 5.59 8.83 4.89
N GLU A 202 4.27 8.61 4.86
CA GLU A 202 3.42 8.77 6.05
C GLU A 202 3.87 7.82 7.18
N LEU A 203 4.33 6.61 6.84
CA LEU A 203 4.97 5.70 7.81
C LEU A 203 6.31 6.26 8.33
N GLN A 204 7.18 6.78 7.47
CA GLN A 204 8.44 7.39 7.88
C GLN A 204 8.21 8.56 8.84
N ASP A 205 7.31 9.48 8.50
CA ASP A 205 6.96 10.66 9.32
C ASP A 205 6.40 10.22 10.69
N PHE A 206 5.60 9.14 10.72
CA PHE A 206 5.11 8.55 11.96
C PHE A 206 6.24 8.00 12.83
N LEU A 207 7.21 7.31 12.23
CA LEU A 207 8.37 6.78 12.95
C LEU A 207 9.24 7.92 13.48
N GLU A 208 9.48 8.96 12.69
CA GLU A 208 10.26 10.14 13.10
C GLU A 208 9.62 10.89 14.26
N THR A 209 8.30 11.12 14.21
CA THR A 209 7.57 11.75 15.31
C THR A 209 7.73 10.95 16.61
N ARG A 210 7.75 9.62 16.52
CA ARG A 210 8.00 8.73 17.67
C ARG A 210 9.44 8.83 18.18
N LYS A 211 10.42 9.05 17.31
CA LYS A 211 11.83 9.26 17.69
C LYS A 211 12.01 10.59 18.42
N GLU A 212 11.40 11.66 17.91
CA GLU A 212 11.56 13.02 18.45
C GLU A 212 10.85 13.21 19.80
N GLY A 213 9.73 12.52 20.01
CA GLY A 213 8.94 12.63 21.25
C GLY A 213 9.50 11.87 22.47
N HIS A 214 10.57 11.07 22.33
CA HIS A 214 11.08 10.21 23.40
C HIS A 214 12.59 10.38 23.60
N GLU A 215 13.01 11.02 24.70
CA GLU A 215 14.42 11.02 25.17
C GLU A 215 14.99 9.59 25.27
N ASN A 216 14.12 8.65 25.61
CA ASN A 216 14.41 7.23 25.65
C ASN A 216 14.87 6.66 24.28
N TYR A 217 14.40 7.22 23.16
CA TYR A 217 14.85 6.79 21.83
C TYR A 217 16.32 7.15 21.59
N TYR A 218 16.75 8.34 22.02
CA TYR A 218 18.17 8.73 21.99
C TYR A 218 19.01 7.73 22.79
N ILE A 219 18.51 7.31 23.95
CA ILE A 219 19.20 6.32 24.80
C ILE A 219 19.46 5.01 24.03
N VAL A 220 18.43 4.45 23.40
CA VAL A 220 18.54 3.21 22.63
C VAL A 220 19.44 3.38 21.41
N LYS A 221 19.32 4.51 20.70
CA LYS A 221 20.12 4.79 19.50
C LYS A 221 21.62 4.82 19.83
N VAL A 222 22.02 5.62 20.82
CA VAL A 222 23.44 5.72 21.21
C VAL A 222 23.96 4.37 21.71
N ALA A 223 23.16 3.64 22.49
CA ALA A 223 23.55 2.30 22.95
C ALA A 223 23.75 1.31 21.80
N LYS A 224 22.85 1.27 20.81
CA LYS A 224 22.99 0.42 19.62
C LYS A 224 24.23 0.80 18.81
N THR A 225 24.50 2.09 18.58
CA THR A 225 25.71 2.56 17.89
C THR A 225 26.97 2.13 18.64
N TYR A 226 27.06 2.43 19.93
CA TYR A 226 28.21 2.05 20.76
C TYR A 226 28.42 0.53 20.75
N THR A 227 27.34 -0.24 20.82
CA THR A 227 27.40 -1.70 20.77
C THR A 227 27.90 -2.19 19.41
N LYS A 228 27.40 -1.67 18.28
CA LYS A 228 27.86 -2.04 16.93
C LYS A 228 29.34 -1.74 16.71
N GLU A 229 29.88 -0.73 17.37
CA GLU A 229 31.31 -0.39 17.29
C GLU A 229 32.18 -1.27 18.21
N ASN A 230 31.62 -1.84 19.28
CA ASN A 230 32.36 -2.51 20.34
C ASN A 230 31.99 -3.99 20.58
N TYR A 231 31.03 -4.58 19.87
CA TYR A 231 30.52 -5.94 20.16
C TYR A 231 31.57 -7.05 20.03
N LYS A 232 32.69 -6.79 19.34
CA LYS A 232 33.84 -7.72 19.24
C LYS A 232 34.76 -7.68 20.47
N ASN A 233 34.56 -6.73 21.37
CA ASN A 233 35.29 -6.67 22.64
C ASN A 233 34.69 -7.71 23.61
N PRO A 234 35.43 -8.77 24.00
CA PRO A 234 34.92 -9.80 24.90
C PRO A 234 34.65 -9.26 26.33
N ASN A 235 35.16 -8.07 26.65
CA ASN A 235 34.95 -7.42 27.94
C ASN A 235 33.82 -6.39 27.92
N LEU A 236 33.10 -6.23 26.80
CA LEU A 236 32.00 -5.28 26.70
C LEU A 236 30.96 -5.56 27.80
N SER A 237 30.74 -4.57 28.65
CA SER A 237 29.83 -4.66 29.78
C SER A 237 28.61 -3.77 29.58
N LEU A 238 27.49 -4.20 30.17
CA LEU A 238 26.27 -3.38 30.22
C LEU A 238 26.49 -2.03 30.90
N GLN A 239 27.49 -1.94 31.78
CA GLN A 239 27.85 -0.69 32.44
C GLN A 239 28.45 0.31 31.46
N GLU A 240 29.43 -0.11 30.66
CA GLU A 240 30.08 0.76 29.67
C GLU A 240 29.08 1.29 28.65
N VAL A 241 28.10 0.47 28.25
CA VAL A 241 27.04 0.89 27.33
C VAL A 241 26.12 1.91 27.98
N ALA A 242 25.73 1.72 29.25
CA ALA A 242 24.91 2.69 29.97
C ALA A 242 25.66 4.02 30.20
N ASP A 243 26.96 3.94 30.50
CA ASP A 243 27.83 5.09 30.69
C ASP A 243 28.03 5.89 29.39
N ALA A 244 28.14 5.22 28.24
CA ALA A 244 28.21 5.86 26.92
C ALA A 244 26.98 6.72 26.60
N VAL A 245 25.86 6.45 27.27
CA VAL A 245 24.58 7.15 27.12
C VAL A 245 24.32 8.12 28.27
N GLY A 246 25.14 8.08 29.33
CA GLY A 246 25.05 8.98 30.48
C GLY A 246 23.93 8.65 31.48
N ILE A 247 23.52 7.38 31.58
CA ILE A 247 22.43 6.95 32.47
C ILE A 247 22.80 5.74 33.33
N SER A 248 22.03 5.49 34.39
CA SER A 248 22.25 4.29 35.20
C SER A 248 21.93 3.00 34.43
N ARG A 249 22.68 1.92 34.73
CA ARG A 249 22.47 0.58 34.14
C ARG A 249 21.03 0.07 34.28
N THR A 250 20.41 0.31 35.43
CA THR A 250 19.03 -0.13 35.71
C THR A 250 18.02 0.64 34.86
N TYR A 251 18.22 1.96 34.74
CA TYR A 251 17.38 2.78 33.86
C TYR A 251 17.56 2.39 32.39
N PHE A 252 18.82 2.20 31.96
CA PHE A 252 19.14 1.72 30.62
C PHE A 252 18.43 0.40 30.28
N SER A 253 18.55 -0.61 31.15
CA SER A 253 17.95 -1.93 30.90
C SER A 253 16.43 -1.88 30.77
N THR A 254 15.80 -0.98 31.53
CA THR A 254 14.35 -0.76 31.49
C THR A 254 13.97 -0.06 30.20
N VAL A 255 14.60 1.08 29.90
CA VAL A 255 14.35 1.87 28.70
C VAL A 255 14.61 1.07 27.42
N PHE A 256 15.71 0.32 27.36
CA PHE A 256 16.06 -0.49 26.19
C PHE A 256 14.99 -1.54 25.92
N ARG A 257 14.57 -2.28 26.95
CA ARG A 257 13.51 -3.29 26.80
C ARG A 257 12.18 -2.68 26.42
N ASP A 258 11.79 -1.59 27.07
CA ASP A 258 10.47 -1.00 26.87
C ASP A 258 10.33 -0.38 25.47
N LEU A 259 11.42 0.12 24.88
CA LEU A 259 11.41 0.66 23.51
C LEU A 259 11.70 -0.34 22.41
N THR A 260 12.59 -1.32 22.64
CA THR A 260 12.97 -2.31 21.60
C THR A 260 12.10 -3.55 21.61
N GLY A 261 11.41 -3.82 22.72
CA GLY A 261 10.65 -5.07 22.93
C GLY A 261 11.52 -6.28 23.32
N GLU A 262 12.85 -6.13 23.43
CA GLU A 262 13.80 -7.20 23.74
C GLU A 262 14.82 -6.78 24.82
N LYS A 263 15.48 -7.74 25.48
CA LYS A 263 16.55 -7.41 26.44
C LYS A 263 17.81 -7.02 25.66
N TYR A 264 18.62 -6.13 26.24
CA TYR A 264 19.88 -5.69 25.63
C TYR A 264 20.82 -6.86 25.23
N TRP A 265 20.95 -7.87 26.09
CA TRP A 265 21.83 -9.00 25.80
C TRP A 265 21.29 -9.88 24.65
N ASP A 266 19.97 -10.03 24.54
CA ASP A 266 19.35 -10.75 23.42
C ASP A 266 19.67 -10.02 22.10
N TYR A 267 19.61 -8.68 22.10
CA TYR A 267 20.07 -7.84 20.99
C TYR A 267 21.56 -8.04 20.67
N LEU A 268 22.44 -8.03 21.68
CA LEU A 268 23.88 -8.22 21.47
C LEU A 268 24.20 -9.59 20.85
N TYR A 269 23.58 -10.65 21.36
CA TYR A 269 23.79 -12.02 20.86
C TYR A 269 23.23 -12.25 19.46
N GLY A 270 22.31 -11.39 19.00
CA GLY A 270 21.78 -11.40 17.63
C GLY A 270 22.68 -10.74 16.59
N LEU A 271 23.76 -10.05 16.99
CA LEU A 271 24.68 -9.41 16.03
C LEU A 271 25.58 -10.44 15.34
N PRO A 272 25.82 -10.31 14.02
CA PRO A 272 26.72 -11.21 13.29
C PRO A 272 28.17 -11.02 13.77
N TYR A 273 28.85 -12.12 14.11
CA TYR A 273 30.27 -12.15 14.51
C TYR A 273 31.23 -11.69 13.40
#